data_AF-A0A820WQB7-F1
#
_entry.id   AF-A0A820WQB7-F1
#
_cell.length_a   1.000
_cell.length_b   1.000
_cell.length_c   1.000
_cell.angle_alpha   90.00
_cell.angle_beta   90.00
_cell.angle_gamma   90.00
#
_symmetry.space_group_name_H-M   'P 1'
#
loop_
_entity.id
_entity.type
_entity.pdbx_description
1 polymer ?
#
loop_
_entity_poly.entity_id
_entity_poly.type
_entity_poly.pdbx_seq_one_letter_code
_entity_poly.pdbx_strand_id
1 'polypeptide(L)' 'SRVLFVNGAIDPWHALSFTKDPPNNNTAIFLSSTAHCADMYPDAETDPQELKQARQTISDTIGQWLQ' A
#
# COMPACT_ATOMS: atom_id res chain seq x y z
N SER A 1 15.10 2.98 8.28
CA SER A 1 14.81 2.17 7.08
C SER A 1 13.85 2.93 6.18
N ARG A 2 13.61 2.46 4.96
CA ARG A 2 12.66 3.04 4.00
C ARG A 2 11.82 1.90 3.42
N VAL A 3 10.82 1.45 4.17
CA VAL A 3 9.97 0.31 3.81
C VAL A 3 8.50 0.72 3.93
N LEU A 4 7.73 0.40 2.89
CA LEU A 4 6.28 0.53 2.84
C LEU A 4 5.66 -0.87 2.86
N PHE A 5 4.74 -1.12 3.80
CA PHE A 5 3.96 -2.34 3.90
C PHE A 5 2.56 -2.10 3.36
N VAL A 6 2.28 -2.53 2.13
CA VAL A 6 0.98 -2.35 1.49
C VAL A 6 0.21 -3.67 1.56
N ASN A 7 -1.00 -3.66 2.12
CA ASN A 7 -1.81 -4.86 2.27
C ASN A 7 -3.28 -4.60 1.96
N GLY A 8 -3.94 -5.54 1.28
CA GLY A 8 -5.38 -5.54 1.05
C GLY A 8 -6.15 -6.38 2.08
N ALA A 9 -7.31 -5.93 2.54
CA ALA A 9 -8.10 -6.64 3.55
C ALA A 9 -8.72 -7.97 3.04
N ILE A 10 -8.90 -8.11 1.72
CA ILE A 10 -9.43 -9.34 1.10
C ILE A 10 -8.32 -10.39 0.94
N ASP A 11 -7.05 -9.96 0.88
CA ASP A 11 -5.90 -10.85 0.77
C ASP A 11 -5.68 -11.63 2.08
N PRO A 12 -5.78 -12.97 2.13
CA PRO A 12 -5.56 -13.72 3.36
C PRO A 12 -4.16 -13.52 3.95
N TRP A 13 -3.18 -13.12 3.15
CA TRP A 13 -1.80 -12.92 3.61
C TRP A 13 -1.60 -11.65 4.43
N HIS A 14 -2.55 -10.70 4.44
CA HIS A 14 -2.44 -9.48 5.26
C HIS A 14 -2.28 -9.78 6.76
N ALA A 15 -2.79 -10.94 7.21
CA ALA A 15 -2.67 -11.39 8.59
C ALA A 15 -1.23 -11.66 9.04
N LEU A 16 -0.29 -11.85 8.10
CA LEU A 16 1.13 -12.09 8.37
C LEU A 16 1.98 -10.82 8.24
N SER A 17 1.36 -9.66 8.02
CA SER A 17 2.02 -8.39 7.69
C SER A 17 1.61 -7.26 8.63
N PHE A 18 2.15 -6.07 8.40
CA PHE A 18 1.78 -4.86 9.14
C PHE A 18 0.59 -4.16 8.48
N THR A 19 -0.55 -4.11 9.19
CA THR A 19 -1.75 -3.35 8.78
C THR A 19 -1.81 -1.94 9.41
N LYS A 20 -0.82 -1.61 10.24
CA LYS A 20 -0.57 -0.30 10.86
C LYS A 20 0.93 -0.06 10.88
N ASP A 21 1.33 1.20 11.02
CA ASP A 21 2.75 1.58 10.99
C ASP A 21 3.61 0.75 11.96
N PRO A 22 4.65 0.06 11.45
CA PRO A 22 5.59 -0.67 12.29
C PRO A 22 6.59 0.27 12.98
N PRO A 23 7.41 -0.27 13.92
CA PRO A 23 8.55 0.45 14.47
C PRO A 23 9.56 0.92 13.39
N ASN A 24 10.49 1.79 13.79
CA ASN A 24 11.55 2.34 12.95
C ASN A 24 11.09 3.28 11.83
N ASN A 25 9.98 3.97 12.05
CA ASN A 25 9.47 5.01 11.14
C ASN A 25 9.16 4.47 9.73
N ASN A 26 8.80 3.20 9.65
CA ASN A 26 8.26 2.57 8.45
C ASN A 26 6.76 2.83 8.38
N THR A 27 6.18 2.69 7.20
CA THR A 27 4.76 3.02 6.97
C THR A 27 4.00 1.81 6.48
N ALA A 28 2.76 1.66 6.92
CA ALA A 28 1.82 0.68 6.40
C ALA A 28 0.64 1.36 5.70
N ILE A 29 0.22 0.81 4.56
CA ILE A 29 -0.99 1.20 3.84
C ILE A 29 -1.91 -0.01 3.85
N PHE A 30 -3.06 0.12 4.50
CA PHE A 30 -4.06 -0.94 4.58
C PHE A 30 -5.30 -0.57 3.77
N LEU A 31 -5.61 -1.37 2.77
CA LEU A 31 -6.65 -1.14 1.77
C LEU A 31 -7.85 -2.03 2.06
N SER A 32 -8.97 -1.45 2.50
CA SER A 32 -10.18 -2.17 2.90
C SER A 32 -10.87 -2.95 1.78
N SER A 33 -10.67 -2.53 0.53
CA SER A 33 -11.44 -3.03 -0.63
C SER A 33 -10.63 -3.84 -1.64
N THR A 34 -9.39 -4.21 -1.32
CA THR A 34 -8.47 -4.86 -2.28
C THR A 34 -7.94 -6.20 -1.83
N ALA A 35 -7.52 -7.01 -2.81
CA ALA A 35 -6.92 -8.33 -2.62
C ALA A 35 -5.39 -8.28 -2.82
N HIS A 36 -4.79 -9.45 -3.07
CA HIS A 36 -3.34 -9.63 -3.06
C HIS A 36 -2.60 -8.70 -4.03
N CYS A 37 -1.73 -7.85 -3.48
CA CYS A 37 -0.86 -6.92 -4.21
C CYS A 37 -1.59 -6.06 -5.26
N ALA A 38 -2.82 -5.63 -4.98
CA ALA A 38 -3.61 -4.87 -5.95
C ALA A 38 -2.94 -3.56 -6.39
N ASP A 39 -2.16 -2.95 -5.51
CA ASP A 39 -1.33 -1.77 -5.73
C ASP A 39 -0.28 -1.95 -6.84
N MET A 40 0.19 -3.18 -7.06
CA MET A 40 1.23 -3.51 -8.03
C MET A 40 0.72 -3.77 -9.45
N TYR A 41 -0.60 -3.93 -9.64
CA TYR A 41 -1.17 -4.05 -10.98
C TYR A 41 -1.23 -2.71 -11.71
N PRO A 42 -1.23 -2.69 -13.06
CA PRO A 42 -1.45 -1.48 -13.83
C PRO A 42 -2.75 -0.77 -13.44
N ASP A 43 -2.75 0.55 -13.56
CA ASP A 43 -3.93 1.37 -13.28
C ASP A 43 -5.10 1.00 -14.20
N ALA A 44 -6.29 0.91 -13.61
CA ALA A 44 -7.55 0.78 -14.32
C ALA A 44 -8.55 1.86 -13.89
N GLU A 45 -9.37 2.33 -14.83
CA GLU A 45 -10.42 3.31 -14.53
C GLU A 45 -11.42 2.81 -13.48
N THR A 46 -11.65 1.50 -13.46
CA THR A 46 -12.54 0.80 -12.53
C THR A 46 -11.94 0.58 -11.14
N ASP A 47 -10.68 0.96 -10.91
CA ASP A 47 -10.05 0.74 -9.60
C ASP A 47 -10.77 1.53 -8.49
N PRO A 48 -10.90 0.95 -7.29
CA PRO A 48 -11.42 1.66 -6.13
C PRO A 48 -10.64 2.96 -5.88
N GLN A 49 -11.34 4.00 -5.45
CA GLN A 49 -10.70 5.29 -5.17
C GLN A 49 -9.58 5.18 -4.12
N GLU A 50 -9.76 4.28 -3.14
CA GLU A 50 -8.78 3.95 -2.11
C GLU A 50 -7.46 3.42 -2.71
N LEU A 51 -7.55 2.55 -3.73
CA LEU A 51 -6.41 1.99 -4.43
C LEU A 51 -5.66 3.06 -5.22
N LYS A 52 -6.39 3.93 -5.93
CA LYS A 52 -5.80 5.06 -6.67
C LYS A 52 -5.03 6.01 -5.73
N GLN A 53 -5.62 6.33 -4.57
CA GLN A 53 -4.99 7.18 -3.55
C GLN A 53 -3.76 6.52 -2.92
N ALA A 54 -3.80 5.21 -2.67
CA ALA A 54 -2.64 4.48 -2.18
C ALA A 54 -1.48 4.49 -3.17
N ARG A 55 -1.72 4.25 -4.47
CA ARG A 55 -0.67 4.34 -5.50
C ARG A 55 -0.04 5.73 -5.57
N GLN A 56 -0.84 6.80 -5.45
CA GLN A 56 -0.32 8.16 -5.35
C GLN A 56 0.58 8.34 -4.12
N THR A 57 0.12 7.88 -2.95
CA THR A 57 0.88 7.96 -1.69
C THR A 57 2.20 7.20 -1.78
N ILE A 58 2.19 6.00 -2.40
CA ILE A 58 3.38 5.18 -2.64
C ILE A 58 4.36 5.94 -3.55
N SER A 59 3.87 6.48 -4.67
CA SER A 59 4.68 7.24 -5.62
C SER A 59 5.33 8.46 -4.97
N ASP A 60 4.56 9.24 -4.21
CA ASP A 60 5.06 10.44 -3.51
C ASP A 60 6.11 10.07 -2.46
N THR A 61 5.88 9.00 -1.69
CA THR A 61 6.80 8.52 -0.66
C THR A 61 8.13 8.04 -1.28
N ILE A 62 8.06 7.26 -2.36
CA ILE A 62 9.26 6.83 -3.10
C ILE A 62 9.98 8.05 -3.69
N GLY A 63 9.25 9.01 -4.24
CA GLY A 63 9.80 10.27 -4.74
C GLY A 63 10.60 11.03 -3.68
N GLN A 64 10.07 11.15 -2.47
CA GLN A 64 10.78 11.75 -1.32
C GLN A 64 12.04 10.97 -0.93
N TRP A 65 12.05 9.65 -1.09
CA TRP A 65 13.24 8.84 -0.82
C TRP A 65 14.33 9.01 -1.87
N LEU A 66 13.99 9.37 -3.10
CA LEU A 66 14.95 9.52 -4.20
C LEU A 66 15.58 10.92 -4.29
N GLN A 67 15.07 11.89 -3.50
CA GLN A 67 15.70 13.19 -3.30
C GLN A 67 16.93 13.09 -2.40
#